data_AF-A0A370WTN3-F1
#
_entry.id   AF-A0A370WTN3-F1
#
_cell.length_a   1.000
_cell.length_b   1.000
_cell.length_c   1.000
_cell.angle_alpha   90.00
_cell.angle_beta   90.00
_cell.angle_gamma   90.00
#
_symmetry.space_group_name_H-M   'P 1'
#
loop_
_entity.id
_entity.type
_entity.pdbx_description
1 polymer ?
#
loop_
_entity_poly.entity_id
_entity_poly.type
_entity_poly.pdbx_seq_one_letter_code
_entity_poly.pdbx_strand_id
1 'polypeptide(L)'
;MPDTIELLEAIGKDASLRHASADELAAALGEAQASEALITAAATGDKEQLAVELGHRQCDPPQVSQGPGHEEEPDQEDGDDTPQRSPAPDRDPSSTKR
;
A
#
# COMPACT_ATOMS: atom_id res chain seq x y z
N MET A 1 2.25 17.03 -28.77
CA MET A 1 2.06 15.65 -28.29
C MET A 1 0.74 15.65 -27.56
N PRO A 2 -0.25 14.84 -27.97
CA PRO A 2 -1.46 14.67 -27.17
C PRO A 2 -1.05 14.20 -25.77
N ASP A 3 -1.62 14.79 -24.74
CA ASP A 3 -1.25 14.49 -23.37
C ASP A 3 -1.64 13.04 -23.05
N THR A 4 -0.67 12.20 -22.68
CA THR A 4 -0.89 10.78 -22.36
C THR A 4 -1.91 10.60 -21.25
N ILE A 5 -2.02 11.58 -20.35
CA ILE A 5 -3.03 11.60 -19.30
C ILE A 5 -4.45 11.83 -19.87
N GLU A 6 -4.63 12.72 -20.84
CA GLU A 6 -5.94 12.93 -21.49
C GLU A 6 -6.35 11.69 -22.29
N LEU A 7 -5.38 11.04 -22.94
CA LEU A 7 -5.60 9.77 -23.63
C LEU A 7 -6.07 8.67 -22.67
N LEU A 8 -5.37 8.49 -21.54
CA LEU A 8 -5.73 7.49 -20.53
C LEU A 8 -7.08 7.82 -19.87
N GLU A 9 -7.41 9.10 -19.70
CA GLU A 9 -8.72 9.52 -19.19
C GLU A 9 -9.85 9.19 -20.18
N ALA A 10 -9.65 9.45 -21.48
CA ALA A 10 -10.62 9.12 -22.52
C ALA A 10 -10.89 7.61 -22.58
N ILE A 11 -9.84 6.80 -22.50
CA ILE A 11 -9.93 5.33 -22.47
C ILE A 11 -10.61 4.86 -21.18
N GLY A 12 -10.27 5.45 -20.02
CA GLY A 12 -10.87 5.11 -18.74
C GLY A 12 -12.35 5.51 -18.60
N LYS A 13 -12.79 6.54 -19.35
CA LYS A 13 -14.20 6.96 -19.44
C LYS A 13 -15.03 5.99 -20.28
N ASP A 14 -14.45 5.36 -21.28
CA ASP A 14 -15.15 4.35 -22.06
C ASP A 14 -15.27 3.04 -21.26
N ALA A 15 -16.46 2.83 -20.69
CA ALA A 15 -16.77 1.65 -19.90
C ALA A 15 -16.64 0.35 -20.70
N SER A 16 -16.76 0.40 -22.02
CA SER A 16 -16.67 -0.76 -22.92
C SER A 16 -15.25 -1.31 -22.95
N LEU A 17 -14.25 -0.43 -22.89
CA LEU A 17 -12.83 -0.81 -22.93
C LEU A 17 -12.35 -1.53 -21.67
N ARG A 18 -13.09 -1.44 -20.55
CA ARG A 18 -12.78 -2.22 -19.33
C ARG A 18 -12.96 -3.72 -19.50
N HIS A 19 -13.79 -4.13 -20.45
CA HIS A 19 -14.10 -5.53 -20.73
C HIS A 19 -13.73 -5.94 -22.16
N ALA A 20 -13.14 -5.02 -22.92
CA ALA A 20 -12.62 -5.30 -24.25
C ALA A 20 -11.51 -6.36 -24.17
N SER A 21 -11.43 -7.17 -25.21
CA SER A 21 -10.30 -8.08 -25.40
C SER A 21 -9.00 -7.29 -25.57
N ALA A 22 -7.87 -7.97 -25.35
CA ALA A 22 -6.55 -7.36 -25.51
C ALA A 22 -6.34 -6.77 -26.92
N ASP A 23 -6.85 -7.46 -27.95
CA ASP A 23 -6.78 -7.00 -29.35
C ASP A 23 -7.64 -5.76 -29.61
N GLU A 24 -8.86 -5.71 -29.07
CA GLU A 24 -9.75 -4.55 -29.18
C GLU A 24 -9.18 -3.33 -28.46
N LEU A 25 -8.58 -3.53 -27.27
CA LEU A 25 -7.92 -2.47 -26.53
C LEU A 25 -6.68 -1.96 -27.26
N ALA A 26 -5.87 -2.85 -27.83
CA ALA A 26 -4.70 -2.49 -28.63
C ALA A 26 -5.08 -1.71 -29.89
N ALA A 27 -6.17 -2.07 -30.55
CA ALA A 27 -6.70 -1.34 -31.72
C ALA A 27 -7.15 0.08 -31.33
N ALA A 28 -7.93 0.22 -30.25
CA ALA A 28 -8.36 1.52 -29.75
C ALA A 28 -7.18 2.43 -29.37
N LEU A 29 -6.14 1.85 -28.75
CA LEU A 29 -4.89 2.55 -28.43
C LEU A 29 -4.14 3.01 -29.69
N GLY A 30 -4.13 2.19 -30.74
CA GLY A 30 -3.56 2.54 -32.05
C GLY A 30 -4.29 3.70 -32.72
N GLU A 31 -5.63 3.68 -32.73
CA GLU A 31 -6.45 4.78 -33.26
C GLU A 31 -6.20 6.10 -32.52
N ALA A 32 -5.96 6.00 -31.21
CA ALA A 32 -5.69 7.14 -30.36
C ALA A 32 -4.21 7.59 -30.36
N GLN A 33 -3.37 7.02 -31.24
CA GLN A 33 -1.94 7.33 -31.40
C GLN A 33 -1.13 7.16 -30.10
N ALA A 34 -1.43 6.11 -29.33
CA ALA A 34 -0.65 5.72 -28.17
C ALA A 34 0.79 5.30 -28.55
N SER A 35 1.70 5.26 -27.56
CA SER A 35 3.05 4.73 -27.78
C SER A 35 3.02 3.23 -28.10
N GLU A 36 3.97 2.76 -28.91
CA GLU A 36 4.09 1.32 -29.24
C GLU A 36 4.22 0.45 -27.99
N ALA A 37 4.90 0.94 -26.96
CA ALA A 37 5.02 0.24 -25.69
C ALA A 37 3.66 0.05 -25.01
N LEU A 38 2.79 1.07 -25.03
CA LEU A 38 1.46 1.00 -24.46
C LEU A 38 0.55 0.03 -25.23
N ILE A 39 0.62 0.04 -26.56
CA ILE A 39 -0.12 -0.88 -27.44
C ILE A 39 0.33 -2.33 -27.20
N THR A 40 1.64 -2.55 -27.12
CA THR A 40 2.22 -3.89 -26.89
C THR A 40 1.88 -4.41 -25.50
N ALA A 41 1.97 -3.56 -24.48
CA ALA A 41 1.59 -3.91 -23.11
C ALA A 41 0.10 -4.26 -23.01
N ALA A 42 -0.78 -3.55 -23.72
CA ALA A 42 -2.20 -3.86 -23.78
C ALA A 42 -2.49 -5.20 -24.48
N ALA A 43 -1.81 -5.49 -25.60
CA ALA A 43 -1.98 -6.74 -26.34
C ALA A 43 -1.46 -7.97 -25.57
N THR A 44 -0.35 -7.83 -24.86
CA THR A 44 0.31 -8.93 -24.12
C THR A 44 -0.18 -9.08 -22.69
N GLY A 45 -0.77 -8.02 -22.11
CA GLY A 45 -1.09 -7.95 -20.69
C GLY A 45 0.13 -7.81 -19.78
N ASP A 46 1.30 -7.42 -20.33
CA ASP A 46 2.55 -7.28 -19.58
C ASP A 46 2.54 -6.02 -18.70
N LYS A 47 2.21 -6.24 -17.42
CA LYS A 47 2.14 -5.18 -16.40
C LYS A 47 3.50 -4.60 -16.04
N GLU A 48 4.58 -5.37 -16.16
CA GLU A 48 5.94 -4.90 -15.88
C GLU A 48 6.39 -3.92 -16.96
N GLN A 49 6.09 -4.22 -18.22
CA GLN A 49 6.39 -3.34 -19.34
C GLN A 49 5.60 -2.02 -19.25
N LEU A 50 4.33 -2.09 -18.85
CA LEU A 50 3.49 -0.91 -18.58
C LEU A 50 4.04 -0.08 -17.42
N ALA A 51 4.51 -0.73 -16.36
CA ALA A 51 5.10 -0.09 -15.20
C ALA A 51 6.36 0.71 -15.57
N VAL A 52 7.21 0.18 -16.46
CA VAL A 52 8.39 0.89 -16.96
C VAL A 52 7.99 2.13 -17.76
N GLU A 53 7.04 2.01 -18.69
CA GLU A 53 6.58 3.10 -19.56
C GLU A 53 5.93 4.25 -18.75
N LEU A 54 5.13 3.92 -17.73
CA LEU A 54 4.42 4.89 -16.90
C LEU A 54 5.26 5.42 -15.71
N GLY A 55 6.51 4.98 -15.56
CA GLY A 55 7.39 5.43 -14.48
C GLY A 55 6.97 4.94 -13.10
N HIS A 56 6.74 3.63 -12.96
CA HIS A 56 6.29 3.01 -11.72
C HIS A 56 7.17 3.37 -10.52
N ARG A 57 6.51 3.90 -9.48
CA ARG A 57 7.11 4.20 -8.20
C ARG A 57 6.57 3.21 -7.18
N GLN A 58 7.46 2.41 -6.60
CA GLN A 58 7.11 1.47 -5.54
C GLN A 58 6.48 2.26 -4.39
N CYS A 59 5.19 2.07 -4.14
CA CYS A 59 4.52 2.62 -2.98
C CYS A 59 4.65 1.60 -1.85
N ASP A 60 5.52 1.90 -0.89
CA ASP A 60 5.59 1.11 0.33
C ASP A 60 4.24 1.16 1.05
N PRO A 61 3.77 0.04 1.62
CA PRO A 61 2.56 0.05 2.41
C PRO A 61 2.72 1.05 3.56
N PRO A 62 1.66 1.79 3.93
CA PRO A 62 1.72 2.70 5.06
C PRO A 62 2.13 1.90 6.31
N GLN A 63 3.10 2.41 7.08
CA GLN A 63 3.48 1.78 8.33
C GLN A 63 2.31 1.89 9.31
N VAL A 64 1.56 0.80 9.47
CA VAL A 64 0.49 0.73 10.47
C VAL A 64 1.11 0.24 11.77
N SER A 65 1.48 1.17 12.66
CA SER A 65 1.81 0.83 14.04
C SER A 65 0.50 0.65 14.82
N GLN A 66 0.01 -0.58 14.90
CA GLN A 66 -1.03 -0.94 15.86
C GLN A 66 -0.34 -1.18 17.21
N GLY A 67 -0.31 -0.15 18.05
CA GLY A 67 -0.04 -0.33 19.48
C GLY A 67 -1.26 -0.96 20.14
N PRO A 68 -1.10 -1.84 21.16
CA PRO A 68 -2.22 -2.28 21.97
C PRO A 68 -2.93 -1.05 22.53
N GLY A 69 -4.23 -0.90 22.25
CA GLY A 69 -5.04 0.14 22.88
C GLY A 69 -5.00 -0.07 24.39
N HIS A 70 -4.39 0.86 25.12
CA HIS A 70 -4.47 0.86 26.57
C HIS A 70 -5.87 1.33 26.94
N GLU A 71 -6.73 0.40 27.34
CA GLU A 71 -7.97 0.72 28.04
C GLU A 71 -7.56 1.24 29.42
N GLU A 72 -7.78 2.53 29.69
CA GLU A 72 -7.61 3.09 31.03
C GLU A 72 -8.62 2.40 31.95
N GLU A 73 -8.16 1.45 32.80
CA GLU A 73 -9.01 0.92 33.86
C GLU A 73 -9.34 2.08 34.83
N PRO A 74 -10.62 2.26 35.22
CA PRO A 74 -10.98 3.29 36.16
C PRO A 74 -10.28 3.05 37.50
N ASP A 75 -9.62 4.09 38.02
CA ASP A 75 -9.02 4.10 39.36
C ASP A 75 -10.06 3.65 40.39
N GLN A 76 -9.88 2.43 40.92
CA GLN A 76 -10.63 1.96 42.08
C GLN A 76 -10.06 2.65 43.33
N GLU A 77 -10.59 3.84 43.63
CA GLU A 77 -10.52 4.40 44.98
C GLU A 77 -11.43 3.57 45.90
N ASP A 78 -10.87 2.58 46.59
CA ASP A 78 -11.43 2.13 47.87
C ASP A 78 -10.28 1.94 48.85
N GLY A 79 -10.14 2.93 49.73
CA GLY A 79 -9.20 2.87 50.83
C GLY A 79 -9.74 2.00 51.94
N ASP A 80 -8.99 1.00 52.36
CA ASP A 80 -8.73 0.80 53.79
C ASP A 80 -7.47 -0.06 54.04
N ASP A 81 -6.85 0.27 55.15
CA ASP A 81 -5.55 -0.05 55.71
C ASP A 81 -5.11 -1.53 55.69
N THR A 82 -3.95 -1.84 55.06
CA THR A 82 -2.97 -2.77 55.65
C THR A 82 -1.53 -2.45 55.19
N PRO A 83 -0.59 -2.14 56.11
CA PRO A 83 0.80 -1.90 55.76
C PRO A 83 1.61 -3.21 55.86
N GLN A 84 1.95 -3.82 54.72
CA GLN A 84 3.04 -4.81 54.66
C GLN A 84 4.16 -4.30 53.73
N ARG A 85 5.12 -3.68 54.41
CA ARG A 85 6.37 -3.14 53.89
C ARG A 85 7.35 -4.27 53.54
N SER A 86 7.56 -4.44 52.22
CA SER A 86 8.85 -4.64 51.50
C SER A 86 9.58 -6.00 51.59
N PRO A 87 10.48 -6.36 50.63
CA PRO A 87 11.00 -5.57 49.50
C PRO A 87 10.96 -6.25 48.11
N ALA A 88 11.19 -5.44 47.07
CA ALA A 88 11.36 -5.81 45.65
C ALA A 88 12.76 -6.45 45.37
N PRO A 89 13.23 -6.52 44.11
CA PRO A 89 12.87 -7.41 42.99
C PRO A 89 14.09 -8.27 42.57
N ASP A 90 13.91 -9.52 42.12
CA ASP A 90 14.98 -10.22 41.40
C ASP A 90 15.07 -9.69 39.96
N ARG A 91 15.73 -8.53 39.86
CA ARG A 91 16.49 -8.13 38.69
C ARG A 91 17.63 -9.13 38.57
N ASP A 92 17.66 -9.93 37.52
CA ASP A 92 18.89 -10.55 37.04
C ASP A 92 19.49 -9.65 35.94
N PRO A 93 20.45 -8.76 36.26
CA PRO A 93 21.31 -8.16 35.27
C PRO A 93 22.61 -8.96 35.22
N SER A 94 22.59 -10.22 34.76
CA SER A 94 23.83 -10.89 34.36
C SER A 94 24.31 -10.35 33.02
N SER A 95 24.81 -9.12 33.05
CA SER A 95 25.92 -8.71 32.22
C SER A 95 27.21 -9.29 32.79
N THR A 96 28.13 -9.63 31.87
CA THR A 96 29.59 -9.62 32.00
C THR A 96 30.32 -10.97 31.86
N LYS A 97 31.40 -10.87 31.08
CA LYS A 97 32.54 -11.79 30.85
C LYS A 97 32.25 -12.98 29.92
N ARG A 98 33.05 -13.22 28.87
CA ARG A 98 34.45 -12.88 28.64
C ARG A 98 34.81 -12.99 27.17
#